data_AF-A0A7Y4X3B1-F1
#
_entry.id   AF-A0A7Y4X3B1-F1
#
_cell.length_a   1.000
_cell.length_b   1.000
_cell.length_c   1.000
_cell.angle_alpha   90.00
_cell.angle_beta   90.00
_cell.angle_gamma   90.00
#
_symmetry.space_group_name_H-M   'P 1'
#
loop_
_entity.id
_entity.type
_entity.pdbx_description
1 polymer ?
#
loop_
_entity_poly.entity_id
_entity_poly.type
_entity_poly.pdbx_seq_one_letter_code
_entity_poly.pdbx_strand_id
1 'polypeptide(L)'
;MTREHLSFRALASISALAMALLLGPGKSAEAGCGCDKPPPSPASVRPNVTYGNMPVTMFGSGITTGNLYNITFTAMSGTVTTVSSVPAVTKRDLADGVSKTQLIVNVPSSLPLGPVGITVKRTGQNAILLSIPDTLFTVAPLPIAMGSQPGTFSYNNYKAAVGRNGVVYMSVDVTGVVNPRTFRAQAFGYPLRFTTADAMFYNTQGFLMQLLNEPIPGLASITSFTSANSDLLNYSRHEFNTYFLQHAENLPHATDPADGNWHLDGTRHVDHDHLILAIAGTVNGAVPSPGATPQFTLSLKLATLFDNGLVGLTAVDLKNSAATSSFRSTDWNFTSSTSNQGDVLTNGALSLQSLTLIRGNATAASVDNKGTITGTTTKTSKATSFLSVAIPNGLTDLGAISLTNGATQTLSAGSYRVSEITIGSGSGLVINNSNGPVTLYVTGPIQISGSGSVTMTNPDPELFAVYVANSSAVSLSDSGRFYGLLYAPLSPVALTGWSEIYGAFVGQSTTLYNTSTVYYDIALRGQ
;
A
#
# COMPACT_ATOMS: atom_id res chain seq x y z
N MET A 1 -5.05 49.71 7.12
CA MET A 1 -3.68 49.17 7.25
C MET A 1 -3.78 47.68 7.50
N THR A 2 -3.60 46.93 6.43
CA THR A 2 -3.77 45.48 6.30
C THR A 2 -2.56 44.75 6.89
N ARG A 3 -2.80 43.78 7.79
CA ARG A 3 -1.81 42.80 8.25
C ARG A 3 -1.71 41.71 7.19
N GLU A 4 -0.57 41.61 6.52
CA GLU A 4 -0.30 40.56 5.55
C GLU A 4 -0.06 39.21 6.24
N HIS A 5 -0.73 38.19 5.72
CA HIS A 5 -0.51 36.79 6.00
C HIS A 5 0.82 36.35 5.38
N LEU A 6 1.82 35.98 6.21
CA LEU A 6 2.97 35.23 5.72
C LEU A 6 2.53 33.82 5.34
N SER A 7 2.73 33.46 4.07
CA SER A 7 2.42 32.16 3.49
C SER A 7 3.57 31.16 3.65
N PHE A 8 3.20 29.88 3.57
CA PHE A 8 3.90 28.64 3.95
C PHE A 8 5.23 28.30 3.22
N ARG A 9 5.89 29.24 2.54
CA ARG A 9 7.19 28.98 1.87
C ARG A 9 8.41 29.10 2.79
N ALA A 10 8.26 29.63 4.00
CA ALA A 10 9.39 30.02 4.84
C ALA A 10 9.74 29.06 6.00
N LEU A 11 8.89 28.09 6.35
CA LEU A 11 9.11 27.21 7.51
C LEU A 11 9.55 25.78 7.18
N ALA A 12 9.25 25.27 5.98
CA ALA A 12 9.76 23.97 5.52
C ALA A 12 11.26 24.00 5.15
N SER A 13 11.83 25.21 5.03
CA SER A 13 13.22 25.44 4.62
C SER A 13 14.20 25.58 5.79
N ILE A 14 13.75 25.59 7.05
CA ILE A 14 14.65 25.75 8.21
C ILE A 14 15.04 24.40 8.83
N SER A 15 14.25 23.34 8.65
CA SER A 15 14.61 21.98 9.08
C SER A 15 15.42 21.20 8.03
N ALA A 16 15.39 21.62 6.77
CA ALA A 16 16.16 21.01 5.68
C ALA A 16 17.56 21.62 5.49
N LEU A 17 17.89 22.73 6.19
CA LEU A 17 19.12 23.50 5.94
C LEU A 17 20.20 23.41 7.03
N ALA A 18 20.04 22.52 8.02
CA ALA A 18 21.09 22.24 9.02
C ALA A 18 21.92 20.96 8.71
N MET A 19 21.70 20.32 7.56
CA MET A 19 22.41 19.10 7.17
C MET A 19 22.71 19.05 5.66
N ALA A 20 23.14 20.20 5.11
CA ALA A 20 23.59 20.28 3.73
C ALA A 20 24.83 21.17 3.65
N LEU A 21 25.99 20.60 3.97
CA LEU A 21 27.25 21.05 3.39
C LEU A 21 28.12 19.82 3.15
N LEU A 22 28.45 19.65 1.87
CA LEU A 22 29.30 18.63 1.22
C LEU A 22 28.56 17.36 0.76
N LEU A 23 28.07 17.39 -0.48
CA LEU A 23 28.30 16.43 -1.59
C LEU A 23 27.11 16.34 -2.58
N GLY A 24 27.31 16.89 -3.79
CA GLY A 24 26.60 16.53 -5.04
C GLY A 24 25.09 16.85 -5.17
N PRO A 25 24.56 16.99 -6.40
CA PRO A 25 23.12 17.04 -6.61
C PRO A 25 22.53 15.65 -6.28
N GLY A 26 21.94 15.53 -5.09
CA GLY A 26 21.17 14.35 -4.73
C GLY A 26 20.00 14.19 -5.69
N LYS A 27 19.86 13.00 -6.28
CA LYS A 27 18.63 12.61 -6.97
C LYS A 27 17.48 12.80 -5.98
N SER A 28 16.39 13.43 -6.43
CA SER A 28 15.12 13.41 -5.69
C SER A 28 14.86 11.97 -5.25
N ALA A 29 14.55 11.77 -3.97
CA ALA A 29 14.28 10.44 -3.44
C ALA A 29 12.95 9.93 -4.02
N GLU A 30 13.00 9.35 -5.21
CA GLU A 30 11.89 8.57 -5.76
C GLU A 30 11.63 7.39 -4.82
N ALA A 31 10.38 7.21 -4.39
CA ALA A 31 9.96 5.99 -3.71
C ALA A 31 9.96 4.85 -4.74
N GLY A 32 11.10 4.20 -4.95
CA GLY A 32 11.17 3.09 -5.88
C GLY A 32 10.33 1.88 -5.42
N CYS A 33 10.13 0.90 -6.30
CA CYS A 33 9.25 -0.25 -6.03
C CYS A 33 10.06 -1.47 -5.56
N GLY A 34 9.49 -2.26 -4.66
CA GLY A 34 10.16 -3.46 -4.13
C GLY A 34 11.44 -3.12 -3.36
N CYS A 35 12.55 -3.76 -3.69
CA CYS A 35 13.86 -3.55 -3.04
C CYS A 35 14.57 -2.25 -3.43
N ASP A 36 14.15 -1.56 -4.50
CA ASP A 36 14.82 -0.35 -4.98
C ASP A 36 14.35 0.88 -4.19
N LYS A 37 14.69 0.93 -2.89
CA LYS A 37 14.41 2.10 -2.03
C LYS A 37 15.68 2.91 -1.81
N PRO A 38 15.59 4.26 -1.77
CA PRO A 38 16.74 5.08 -1.43
C PRO A 38 17.21 4.74 0.00
N PRO A 39 18.52 4.56 0.22
CA PRO A 39 19.05 4.22 1.53
C PRO A 39 18.78 5.34 2.55
N PRO A 40 18.68 5.01 3.85
CA PRO A 40 18.55 6.01 4.90
C PRO A 40 19.75 6.96 4.90
N SER A 41 19.52 8.24 5.20
CA SER A 41 20.61 9.21 5.34
C SER A 41 21.57 8.83 6.48
N PRO A 42 22.88 9.15 6.37
CA PRO A 42 23.82 9.04 7.48
C PRO A 42 23.34 9.79 8.72
N ALA A 43 23.37 9.13 9.88
CA ALA A 43 23.01 9.72 11.17
C ALA A 43 23.73 9.02 12.34
N SER A 44 23.84 9.70 13.48
CA SER A 44 24.46 9.15 14.70
C SER A 44 23.66 8.02 15.35
N VAL A 45 22.36 7.92 15.04
CA VAL A 45 21.44 6.85 15.47
C VAL A 45 20.53 6.47 14.32
N ARG A 46 20.38 5.17 14.05
CA ARG A 46 19.46 4.65 13.02
C ARG A 46 18.77 3.35 13.42
N PRO A 47 17.47 3.18 13.11
CA PRO A 47 16.57 4.25 12.64
C PRO A 47 16.37 5.34 13.72
N ASN A 48 15.80 6.49 13.33
CA ASN A 48 15.43 7.57 14.26
C ASN A 48 14.13 7.26 15.04
N VAL A 49 13.40 6.21 14.64
CA VAL A 49 12.22 5.71 15.33
C VAL A 49 12.15 4.20 15.18
N THR A 50 11.91 3.49 16.27
CA THR A 50 11.59 2.04 16.27
C THR A 50 10.94 1.67 17.61
N TYR A 51 10.58 0.40 17.81
CA TYR A 51 9.89 -0.07 19.01
C TYR A 51 10.76 -1.00 19.85
N GLY A 52 10.28 -1.32 21.06
CA GLY A 52 10.99 -2.20 21.99
C GLY A 52 11.38 -3.54 21.35
N ASN A 53 12.56 -4.03 21.73
CA ASN A 53 13.24 -5.21 21.21
C ASN A 53 13.76 -5.13 19.76
N MET A 54 13.52 -4.05 19.03
CA MET A 54 14.13 -3.87 17.71
C MET A 54 15.55 -3.33 17.80
N PRO A 55 16.46 -3.71 16.89
CA PRO A 55 17.81 -3.20 16.85
C PRO A 55 17.82 -1.69 16.51
N VAL A 56 18.70 -0.96 17.18
CA VAL A 56 19.10 0.41 16.85
C VAL A 56 20.62 0.49 16.79
N THR A 57 21.13 1.19 15.78
CA THR A 57 22.56 1.31 15.50
C THR A 57 23.05 2.72 15.79
N MET A 58 24.17 2.83 16.50
CA MET A 58 24.82 4.09 16.86
C MET A 58 26.20 4.23 16.23
N PHE A 59 26.50 5.45 15.79
CA PHE A 59 27.72 5.82 15.09
C PHE A 59 28.40 6.99 15.81
N GLY A 60 29.72 6.89 16.01
CA GLY A 60 30.51 7.94 16.64
C GLY A 60 32.01 7.70 16.47
N SER A 61 32.78 8.77 16.26
CA SER A 61 34.23 8.69 15.99
C SER A 61 35.06 8.13 17.14
N GLY A 62 34.55 8.18 18.38
CA GLY A 62 35.17 7.57 19.56
C GLY A 62 34.85 6.09 19.77
N ILE A 63 34.04 5.48 18.90
CA ILE A 63 33.67 4.07 18.98
C ILE A 63 34.73 3.24 18.22
N THR A 64 35.31 2.25 18.89
CA THR A 64 36.43 1.46 18.40
C THR A 64 36.13 -0.02 18.58
N THR A 65 36.30 -0.82 17.53
CA THR A 65 36.03 -2.26 17.51
C THR A 65 36.79 -3.00 18.60
N GLY A 66 36.15 -4.00 19.22
CA GLY A 66 36.75 -4.80 20.30
C GLY A 66 36.63 -4.21 21.70
N ASN A 67 36.24 -2.93 21.83
CA ASN A 67 35.87 -2.35 23.12
C ASN A 67 34.40 -2.61 23.46
N LEU A 68 34.11 -2.64 24.76
CA LEU A 68 32.76 -2.77 25.32
C LEU A 68 32.23 -1.41 25.76
N TYR A 69 30.93 -1.20 25.59
CA TYR A 69 30.26 0.07 25.85
C TYR A 69 28.99 -0.11 26.69
N ASN A 70 28.71 0.85 27.54
CA ASN A 70 27.44 0.99 28.24
C ASN A 70 26.61 2.04 27.52
N ILE A 71 25.38 1.68 27.15
CA ILE A 71 24.44 2.51 26.41
C ILE A 71 23.26 2.80 27.32
N THR A 72 23.09 4.06 27.69
CA THR A 72 22.03 4.52 28.58
C THR A 72 20.98 5.28 27.78
N PHE A 73 19.76 4.75 27.80
CA PHE A 73 18.56 5.38 27.27
C PHE A 73 17.85 6.15 28.39
N THR A 74 17.49 7.40 28.11
CA THR A 74 16.76 8.28 29.03
C THR A 74 15.51 8.80 28.35
N ALA A 75 14.35 8.28 28.73
CA ALA A 75 13.08 8.75 28.21
C ALA A 75 12.71 10.12 28.77
N MET A 76 11.89 10.87 28.04
CA MET A 76 11.38 12.17 28.50
C MET A 76 10.67 12.11 29.86
N SER A 77 10.05 10.97 30.19
CA SER A 77 9.43 10.73 31.51
C SER A 77 10.42 10.66 32.67
N GLY A 78 11.73 10.61 32.39
CA GLY A 78 12.78 10.34 33.36
C GLY A 78 13.11 8.85 33.53
N THR A 79 12.44 7.95 32.81
CA THR A 79 12.77 6.52 32.84
C THR A 79 14.16 6.31 32.23
N VAL A 80 15.07 5.68 32.98
CA VAL A 80 16.44 5.39 32.55
C VAL A 80 16.64 3.89 32.43
N THR A 81 17.23 3.41 31.34
CA THR A 81 17.60 2.01 31.17
C THR A 81 18.99 1.93 30.52
N THR A 82 19.87 1.10 31.08
CA THR A 82 21.24 0.92 30.56
C THR A 82 21.45 -0.50 30.09
N VAL A 83 21.91 -0.65 28.85
CA VAL A 83 22.44 -1.90 28.32
C VAL A 83 23.96 -1.87 28.48
N SER A 84 24.50 -2.79 29.25
CA SER A 84 25.93 -2.82 29.58
C SER A 84 26.70 -3.76 28.66
N SER A 85 28.00 -3.52 28.51
CA SER A 85 28.92 -4.41 27.82
C SER A 85 28.57 -4.70 26.35
N VAL A 86 28.04 -3.72 25.63
CA VAL A 86 27.74 -3.83 24.19
C VAL A 86 29.04 -3.77 23.39
N PRO A 87 29.38 -4.80 22.60
CA PRO A 87 30.58 -4.79 21.79
C PRO A 87 30.42 -3.87 20.57
N ALA A 88 31.46 -3.09 20.29
CA ALA A 88 31.57 -2.40 19.00
C ALA A 88 31.98 -3.39 17.90
N VAL A 89 31.23 -3.40 16.80
CA VAL A 89 31.46 -4.27 15.64
C VAL A 89 31.75 -3.45 14.40
N THR A 90 32.52 -4.00 13.46
CA THR A 90 32.69 -3.42 12.13
C THR A 90 31.76 -4.12 11.16
N LYS A 91 30.83 -3.36 10.58
CA LYS A 91 29.83 -3.85 9.63
C LYS A 91 29.56 -2.79 8.57
N ARG A 92 28.99 -3.18 7.43
CA ARG A 92 28.58 -2.23 6.39
C ARG A 92 27.42 -1.38 6.90
N ASP A 93 27.51 -0.07 6.71
CA ASP A 93 26.45 0.89 7.04
C ASP A 93 25.38 0.90 5.95
N LEU A 94 24.11 0.80 6.33
CA LEU A 94 22.98 0.87 5.40
C LEU A 94 22.92 2.17 4.59
N ALA A 95 23.43 3.31 5.08
CA ALA A 95 23.40 4.55 4.30
C ALA A 95 24.25 4.49 3.04
N ASP A 96 25.50 4.05 3.16
CA ASP A 96 26.51 4.20 2.11
C ASP A 96 27.20 2.88 1.73
N GLY A 97 26.92 1.79 2.44
CA GLY A 97 27.50 0.47 2.21
C GLY A 97 28.95 0.34 2.65
N VAL A 98 29.50 1.38 3.28
CA VAL A 98 30.89 1.40 3.75
C VAL A 98 30.97 0.72 5.11
N SER A 99 32.00 -0.11 5.31
CA SER A 99 32.28 -0.72 6.60
C SER A 99 32.64 0.33 7.65
N LYS A 100 31.87 0.41 8.73
CA LYS A 100 32.05 1.34 9.85
C LYS A 100 31.99 0.59 11.17
N THR A 101 32.71 1.13 12.16
CA THR A 101 32.55 0.70 13.54
C THR A 101 31.25 1.26 14.11
N GLN A 102 30.41 0.38 14.64
CA GLN A 102 29.09 0.72 15.13
C GLN A 102 28.71 -0.09 16.36
N LEU A 103 27.79 0.46 17.15
CA LEU A 103 27.13 -0.25 18.26
C LEU A 103 25.73 -0.62 17.82
N ILE A 104 25.38 -1.89 17.91
CA ILE A 104 24.04 -2.40 17.60
C ILE A 104 23.47 -2.96 18.89
N VAL A 105 22.30 -2.48 19.30
CA VAL A 105 21.63 -2.93 20.51
C VAL A 105 20.12 -2.93 20.30
N ASN A 106 19.40 -3.85 20.94
CA ASN A 106 17.95 -3.80 20.93
C ASN A 106 17.45 -2.70 21.88
N VAL A 107 16.44 -1.95 21.44
CA VAL A 107 15.78 -0.95 22.28
C VAL A 107 15.15 -1.65 23.49
N PRO A 108 15.46 -1.24 24.73
CA PRO A 108 14.87 -1.88 25.90
C PRO A 108 13.34 -1.77 25.91
N SER A 109 12.66 -2.90 26.09
CA SER A 109 11.18 -2.99 26.10
C SER A 109 10.52 -2.26 27.27
N SER A 110 11.30 -1.90 28.32
CA SER A 110 10.85 -1.12 29.47
C SER A 110 10.71 0.38 29.20
N LEU A 111 11.21 0.88 28.06
CA LEU A 111 11.12 2.29 27.73
C LEU A 111 9.69 2.70 27.36
N PRO A 112 9.18 3.84 27.86
CA PRO A 112 7.88 4.35 27.47
C PRO A 112 7.89 4.92 26.05
N LEU A 113 6.71 5.06 25.46
CA LEU A 113 6.53 5.67 24.14
C LEU A 113 6.98 7.13 24.12
N GLY A 114 7.59 7.55 23.02
CA GLY A 114 7.99 8.93 22.77
C GLY A 114 9.51 9.15 22.79
N PRO A 115 9.95 10.40 22.99
CA PRO A 115 11.34 10.81 22.85
C PRO A 115 12.27 10.18 23.89
N VAL A 116 13.42 9.70 23.43
CA VAL A 116 14.45 9.07 24.26
C VAL A 116 15.82 9.58 23.86
N GLY A 117 16.55 10.16 24.81
CA GLY A 117 17.96 10.49 24.65
C GLY A 117 18.83 9.26 24.87
N ILE A 118 19.99 9.20 24.19
CA ILE A 118 20.93 8.08 24.30
C ILE A 118 22.31 8.62 24.65
N THR A 119 22.95 8.05 25.66
CA THR A 119 24.35 8.33 25.97
C THR A 119 25.16 7.04 25.93
N VAL A 120 26.38 7.14 25.40
CA VAL A 120 27.30 6.01 25.28
C VAL A 120 28.56 6.31 26.07
N LYS A 121 28.98 5.36 26.90
CA LYS A 121 30.24 5.38 27.63
C LYS A 121 31.01 4.10 27.33
N ARG A 122 32.34 4.15 27.28
CA ARG A 122 33.13 2.91 27.27
C ARG A 122 33.00 2.25 28.64
N THR A 123 32.83 0.93 28.68
CA THR A 123 32.71 0.19 29.94
C THR A 123 33.96 0.43 30.80
N GLY A 124 33.76 0.76 32.08
CA GLY A 124 34.83 1.13 33.01
C GLY A 124 35.29 2.59 32.92
N GLN A 125 34.70 3.41 32.03
CA GLN A 125 34.99 4.84 31.91
C GLN A 125 33.75 5.69 32.22
N ASN A 126 33.96 6.85 32.84
CA ASN A 126 32.88 7.76 33.21
C ASN A 126 32.55 8.81 32.15
N ALA A 127 33.48 9.07 31.22
CA ALA A 127 33.32 10.05 30.16
C ALA A 127 32.26 9.61 29.13
N ILE A 128 31.37 10.54 28.76
CA ILE A 128 30.40 10.34 27.68
C ILE A 128 31.13 10.47 26.35
N LEU A 129 31.06 9.43 25.52
CA LEU A 129 31.71 9.39 24.20
C LEU A 129 30.77 9.80 23.08
N LEU A 130 29.47 9.53 23.24
CA LEU A 130 28.42 9.93 22.31
C LEU A 130 27.20 10.34 23.12
N SER A 131 26.58 11.46 22.74
CA SER A 131 25.33 11.95 23.30
C SER A 131 24.38 12.24 22.14
N ILE A 132 23.27 11.51 22.09
CA ILE A 132 22.20 11.67 21.12
C ILE A 132 21.01 12.28 21.88
N PRO A 133 20.60 13.51 21.55
CA PRO A 133 19.47 14.14 22.22
C PRO A 133 18.15 13.43 21.88
N ASP A 134 17.15 13.59 22.76
CA ASP A 134 15.81 13.01 22.58
C ASP A 134 15.05 13.57 21.36
N THR A 135 15.55 14.64 20.74
CA THR A 135 15.03 15.16 19.47
C THR A 135 15.32 14.22 18.29
N LEU A 136 16.27 13.29 18.41
CA LEU A 136 16.73 12.43 17.31
C LEU A 136 16.29 10.98 17.40
N PHE A 137 15.70 10.55 18.52
CA PHE A 137 15.25 9.17 18.68
C PHE A 137 13.91 9.07 19.42
N THR A 138 12.97 8.31 18.87
CA THR A 138 11.63 8.08 19.42
C THR A 138 11.33 6.59 19.54
N VAL A 139 10.77 6.16 20.66
CA VAL A 139 10.24 4.81 20.85
C VAL A 139 8.78 4.77 20.40
N ALA A 140 8.50 4.01 19.35
CA ALA A 140 7.18 3.74 18.79
C ALA A 140 6.47 2.58 19.53
N PRO A 141 5.13 2.46 19.41
CA PRO A 141 4.41 1.29 19.92
C PRO A 141 4.84 0.00 19.21
N LEU A 142 4.65 -1.15 19.87
CA LEU A 142 4.79 -2.45 19.21
C LEU A 142 3.87 -2.52 17.98
N PRO A 143 4.30 -3.21 16.92
CA PRO A 143 3.56 -3.23 15.68
C PRO A 143 2.22 -3.95 15.84
N ILE A 144 1.21 -3.41 15.17
CA ILE A 144 -0.05 -4.11 14.97
C ILE A 144 0.16 -5.13 13.85
N ALA A 145 0.09 -6.41 14.18
CA ALA A 145 0.13 -7.48 13.20
C ALA A 145 -1.13 -7.45 12.32
N MET A 146 -0.92 -7.33 11.01
CA MET A 146 -1.96 -7.37 9.98
C MET A 146 -1.97 -8.76 9.33
N GLY A 147 -3.12 -9.41 9.38
CA GLY A 147 -3.32 -10.71 8.73
C GLY A 147 -3.48 -10.60 7.21
N SER A 148 -3.48 -11.76 6.54
CA SER A 148 -3.71 -11.86 5.09
C SER A 148 -5.16 -11.59 4.68
N GLN A 149 -6.09 -11.74 5.63
CA GLN A 149 -7.53 -11.67 5.38
C GLN A 149 -8.03 -10.22 5.42
N PRO A 150 -8.82 -9.78 4.42
CA PRO A 150 -9.55 -8.53 4.51
C PRO A 150 -10.49 -8.53 5.73
N GLY A 151 -10.75 -7.36 6.30
CA GLY A 151 -11.54 -7.24 7.51
C GLY A 151 -11.43 -5.87 8.15
N THR A 152 -12.26 -5.62 9.16
CA THR A 152 -12.17 -4.42 10.01
C THR A 152 -11.76 -4.83 11.41
N PHE A 153 -10.67 -4.24 11.90
CA PHE A 153 -10.03 -4.53 13.17
C PHE A 153 -10.08 -3.27 14.04
N SER A 154 -10.45 -3.45 15.31
CA SER A 154 -10.57 -2.36 16.27
C SER A 154 -9.66 -2.60 17.46
N TYR A 155 -8.79 -1.64 17.74
CA TYR A 155 -7.83 -1.67 18.84
C TYR A 155 -8.24 -0.61 19.85
N ASN A 156 -8.95 -1.04 20.88
CA ASN A 156 -9.36 -0.18 21.99
C ASN A 156 -8.15 0.21 22.83
N ASN A 157 -8.20 1.39 23.45
CA ASN A 157 -7.18 1.90 24.37
C ASN A 157 -5.77 2.03 23.74
N TYR A 158 -5.69 2.12 22.41
CA TYR A 158 -4.45 2.26 21.69
C TYR A 158 -3.78 3.61 22.01
N LYS A 159 -2.44 3.60 22.07
CA LYS A 159 -1.62 4.80 22.24
C LYS A 159 -0.57 4.83 21.14
N ALA A 160 -0.51 5.92 20.41
CA ALA A 160 0.59 6.19 19.50
C ALA A 160 1.74 6.87 20.25
N ALA A 161 2.94 6.87 19.65
CA ALA A 161 4.06 7.65 20.14
C ALA A 161 4.07 9.02 19.44
N VAL A 162 4.51 10.06 20.13
CA VAL A 162 4.69 11.40 19.58
C VAL A 162 6.12 11.83 19.80
N GLY A 163 6.85 12.10 18.72
CA GLY A 163 8.22 12.59 18.77
C GLY A 163 8.33 14.00 19.32
N ARG A 164 9.57 14.47 19.55
CA ARG A 164 9.82 15.83 20.07
C ARG A 164 9.33 16.93 19.10
N ASN A 165 9.26 16.60 17.82
CA ASN A 165 8.75 17.44 16.73
C ASN A 165 7.23 17.38 16.55
N GLY A 166 6.49 16.64 17.39
CA GLY A 166 5.03 16.48 17.29
C GLY A 166 4.55 15.46 16.26
N VAL A 167 5.47 14.76 15.57
CA VAL A 167 5.09 13.69 14.63
C VAL A 167 4.55 12.49 15.41
N VAL A 168 3.38 12.01 14.99
CA VAL A 168 2.72 10.82 15.54
C VAL A 168 3.23 9.58 14.83
N TYR A 169 3.67 8.58 15.57
CA TYR A 169 4.19 7.31 15.08
C TYR A 169 3.29 6.14 15.48
N MET A 170 2.97 5.31 14.50
CA MET A 170 2.32 4.02 14.67
C MET A 170 3.15 2.97 13.94
N SER A 171 3.16 1.75 14.46
CA SER A 171 3.89 0.64 13.85
C SER A 171 2.93 -0.45 13.43
N VAL A 172 3.20 -1.05 12.28
CA VAL A 172 2.40 -2.15 11.73
C VAL A 172 3.34 -3.22 11.19
N ASP A 173 2.94 -4.46 11.38
CA ASP A 173 3.60 -5.63 10.83
C ASP A 173 2.68 -6.19 9.74
N VAL A 174 3.17 -6.15 8.51
CA VAL A 174 2.47 -6.62 7.31
C VAL A 174 3.08 -7.88 6.72
N THR A 175 3.87 -8.62 7.50
CA THR A 175 4.43 -9.93 7.08
C THR A 175 3.33 -10.87 6.55
N GLY A 176 2.13 -10.80 7.13
CA GLY A 176 0.98 -11.59 6.69
C GLY A 176 0.29 -11.09 5.41
N VAL A 177 0.61 -9.90 4.91
CA VAL A 177 -0.03 -9.30 3.74
C VAL A 177 0.77 -9.61 2.49
N VAL A 178 0.38 -10.67 1.79
CA VAL A 178 1.12 -11.15 0.60
C VAL A 178 0.57 -10.63 -0.73
N ASN A 179 -0.66 -10.12 -0.73
CA ASN A 179 -1.35 -9.65 -1.93
C ASN A 179 -1.58 -8.13 -1.87
N PRO A 180 -1.77 -7.45 -3.02
CA PRO A 180 -2.15 -6.04 -3.01
C PRO A 180 -3.42 -5.77 -2.20
N ARG A 181 -3.37 -4.77 -1.31
CA ARG A 181 -4.47 -4.40 -0.42
C ARG A 181 -4.63 -2.89 -0.31
N THR A 182 -5.83 -2.47 0.02
CA THR A 182 -6.10 -1.13 0.54
C THR A 182 -6.20 -1.18 2.06
N PHE A 183 -5.56 -0.22 2.70
CA PHE A 183 -5.56 0.01 4.13
C PHE A 183 -6.37 1.27 4.42
N ARG A 184 -7.29 1.19 5.37
CA ARG A 184 -8.00 2.36 5.88
C ARG A 184 -7.78 2.47 7.37
N ALA A 185 -7.32 3.63 7.85
CA ALA A 185 -6.99 3.85 9.25
C ALA A 185 -7.66 5.12 9.79
N GLN A 186 -8.34 4.99 10.93
CA GLN A 186 -8.94 6.12 11.63
C GLN A 186 -8.83 5.95 13.15
N ALA A 187 -8.48 7.04 13.84
CA ALA A 187 -8.50 7.12 15.29
C ALA A 187 -9.81 7.76 15.78
N PHE A 188 -10.56 7.01 16.58
CA PHE A 188 -11.78 7.47 17.23
C PHE A 188 -11.46 8.01 18.63
N GLY A 189 -11.83 9.27 18.88
CA GLY A 189 -11.50 9.97 20.13
C GLY A 189 -10.14 10.68 20.14
N TYR A 190 -9.43 10.72 19.00
CA TYR A 190 -8.20 11.48 18.84
C TYR A 190 -8.24 12.30 17.54
N PRO A 191 -8.59 13.59 17.58
CA PRO A 191 -8.91 14.38 16.39
C PRO A 191 -7.67 14.93 15.67
N LEU A 192 -6.80 14.01 15.23
CA LEU A 192 -5.63 14.33 14.42
C LEU A 192 -6.04 14.75 13.00
N ARG A 193 -5.62 15.95 12.59
CA ARG A 193 -5.83 16.53 11.27
C ARG A 193 -4.56 16.52 10.46
N PHE A 194 -4.64 16.03 9.23
CA PHE A 194 -3.49 15.89 8.37
C PHE A 194 -3.91 15.74 6.91
N THR A 195 -2.96 15.89 6.00
CA THR A 195 -3.10 15.65 4.57
C THR A 195 -2.16 14.54 4.13
N THR A 196 -2.20 14.17 2.86
CA THR A 196 -1.23 13.22 2.31
C THR A 196 0.22 13.76 2.36
N ALA A 197 0.42 15.07 2.42
CA ALA A 197 1.74 15.70 2.60
C ALA A 197 2.31 15.61 4.00
N ASP A 198 1.48 15.24 4.95
CA ASP A 198 1.87 15.14 6.34
C ASP A 198 2.18 13.69 6.75
N ALA A 199 2.01 12.71 5.84
CA ALA A 199 2.09 11.29 6.17
C ALA A 199 3.09 10.54 5.29
N MET A 200 3.85 9.64 5.91
CA MET A 200 4.85 8.80 5.24
C MET A 200 5.09 7.50 6.00
N PHE A 201 5.54 6.48 5.27
CA PHE A 201 5.96 5.20 5.82
C PHE A 201 7.47 5.07 5.79
N TYR A 202 8.05 4.68 6.93
CA TYR A 202 9.41 4.15 7.03
C TYR A 202 9.35 2.66 7.34
N ASN A 203 10.46 1.95 7.16
CA ASN A 203 10.62 0.62 7.77
C ASN A 203 11.48 0.69 9.04
N THR A 204 11.62 -0.44 9.73
CA THR A 204 12.41 -0.53 10.97
C THR A 204 13.94 -0.42 10.77
N GLN A 205 14.41 -0.41 9.52
CA GLN A 205 15.80 -0.11 9.18
C GLN A 205 16.04 1.39 8.89
N GLY A 206 14.97 2.17 8.77
CA GLY A 206 14.99 3.61 8.50
C GLY A 206 14.87 3.99 7.03
N PHE A 207 14.62 3.04 6.12
CA PHE A 207 14.31 3.36 4.73
C PHE A 207 12.99 4.11 4.64
N LEU A 208 12.94 5.12 3.76
CA LEU A 208 11.68 5.71 3.34
C LEU A 208 10.98 4.74 2.40
N MET A 209 9.90 4.14 2.88
CA MET A 209 9.13 3.15 2.12
C MET A 209 8.16 3.85 1.18
N GLN A 210 7.46 4.87 1.68
CA GLN A 210 6.50 5.59 0.87
C GLN A 210 6.25 7.01 1.40
N LEU A 211 6.40 8.00 0.54
CA LEU A 211 5.85 9.34 0.72
C LEU A 211 4.42 9.37 0.19
N LEU A 212 3.46 9.87 0.98
CA LEU A 212 2.05 9.88 0.56
C LEU A 212 1.66 11.12 -0.25
N ASN A 213 2.49 12.17 -0.31
CA ASN A 213 2.30 13.34 -1.18
C ASN A 213 2.92 13.24 -2.55
N GLU A 214 3.58 12.13 -2.86
CA GLU A 214 4.00 11.89 -4.24
C GLU A 214 2.76 12.02 -5.14
N PRO A 215 2.86 12.71 -6.29
CA PRO A 215 1.76 12.87 -7.24
C PRO A 215 1.54 11.56 -7.98
N ILE A 216 1.37 10.48 -7.23
CA ILE A 216 0.93 9.15 -7.66
C ILE A 216 -0.56 9.15 -7.34
N PRO A 217 -1.42 9.53 -8.30
CA PRO A 217 -2.85 9.63 -8.03
C PRO A 217 -3.34 8.28 -7.54
N GLY A 218 -3.95 8.27 -6.34
CA GLY A 218 -4.44 7.04 -5.74
C GLY A 218 -3.53 6.28 -4.80
N LEU A 219 -2.28 6.68 -4.63
CA LEU A 219 -1.45 6.04 -3.60
C LEU A 219 -2.10 6.15 -2.21
N ALA A 220 -2.59 7.34 -1.89
CA ALA A 220 -3.34 7.61 -0.68
C ALA A 220 -4.39 8.70 -0.89
N SER A 221 -5.42 8.68 -0.04
CA SER A 221 -6.36 9.79 0.10
C SER A 221 -6.69 10.03 1.56
N ILE A 222 -6.82 11.30 1.95
CA ILE A 222 -7.30 11.67 3.28
C ILE A 222 -8.73 12.17 3.19
N THR A 223 -9.56 11.66 4.07
CA THR A 223 -10.94 12.11 4.25
C THR A 223 -11.08 12.80 5.59
N SER A 224 -11.39 14.09 5.59
CA SER A 224 -11.67 14.79 6.84
C SER A 224 -12.96 14.28 7.49
N PHE A 225 -12.92 14.11 8.81
CA PHE A 225 -14.05 13.64 9.63
C PHE A 225 -14.45 14.67 10.70
N THR A 226 -15.42 14.31 11.54
CA THR A 226 -15.96 15.16 12.61
C THR A 226 -14.89 15.64 13.59
N SER A 227 -15.18 16.70 14.35
CA SER A 227 -14.26 17.32 15.32
C SER A 227 -13.71 16.38 16.40
N ALA A 228 -14.32 15.22 16.64
CA ALA A 228 -13.92 14.26 17.68
C ALA A 228 -12.96 13.15 17.21
N ASN A 229 -12.90 12.87 15.90
CA ASN A 229 -12.13 11.76 15.33
C ASN A 229 -11.04 12.28 14.39
N SER A 230 -10.00 11.49 14.18
CA SER A 230 -8.98 11.82 13.18
C SER A 230 -9.57 11.83 11.78
N ASP A 231 -8.84 12.45 10.87
CA ASP A 231 -9.04 12.20 9.45
C ASP A 231 -8.79 10.71 9.13
N LEU A 232 -9.50 10.19 8.12
CA LEU A 232 -9.37 8.81 7.65
C LEU A 232 -8.30 8.76 6.56
N LEU A 233 -7.24 8.00 6.80
CA LEU A 233 -6.25 7.63 5.81
C LEU A 233 -6.75 6.43 5.01
N ASN A 234 -6.86 6.56 3.69
CA ASN A 234 -6.89 5.43 2.78
C ASN A 234 -5.54 5.34 2.09
N TYR A 235 -4.90 4.19 2.12
CA TYR A 235 -3.60 3.93 1.51
C TYR A 235 -3.68 2.64 0.71
N SER A 236 -3.09 2.61 -0.46
CA SER A 236 -3.04 1.40 -1.27
C SER A 236 -1.61 0.94 -1.47
N ARG A 237 -1.37 -0.33 -1.20
CA ARG A 237 -0.05 -0.93 -1.34
C ARG A 237 -0.10 -2.05 -2.35
N HIS A 238 0.67 -1.89 -3.42
CA HIS A 238 0.76 -2.85 -4.53
C HIS A 238 2.14 -3.52 -4.63
N GLU A 239 3.13 -3.04 -3.88
CA GLU A 239 4.53 -3.46 -3.98
C GLU A 239 4.83 -4.87 -3.46
N PHE A 240 3.88 -5.52 -2.77
CA PHE A 240 4.06 -6.88 -2.25
C PHE A 240 4.39 -7.91 -3.33
N ASN A 241 3.78 -7.79 -4.52
CA ASN A 241 4.02 -8.74 -5.60
C ASN A 241 5.47 -8.64 -6.13
N THR A 242 5.96 -7.41 -6.36
CA THR A 242 7.34 -7.19 -6.83
C THR A 242 8.37 -7.68 -5.80
N TYR A 243 8.15 -7.39 -4.51
CA TYR A 243 9.01 -7.87 -3.43
C TYR A 243 9.00 -9.40 -3.33
N PHE A 244 7.81 -10.02 -3.34
CA PHE A 244 7.67 -11.48 -3.27
C PHE A 244 8.36 -12.16 -4.45
N LEU A 245 8.16 -11.69 -5.69
CA LEU A 245 8.81 -12.26 -6.87
C LEU A 245 10.35 -12.15 -6.78
N GLN A 246 10.87 -11.02 -6.28
CA GLN A 246 12.32 -10.84 -6.08
C GLN A 246 12.91 -11.84 -5.06
N HIS A 247 12.15 -12.27 -4.05
CA HIS A 247 12.66 -13.13 -2.96
C HIS A 247 12.24 -14.61 -3.06
N ALA A 248 11.10 -14.92 -3.69
CA ALA A 248 10.57 -16.27 -3.81
C ALA A 248 11.14 -17.03 -5.02
N GLU A 249 11.46 -16.33 -6.12
CA GLU A 249 11.92 -16.97 -7.37
C GLU A 249 13.45 -16.88 -7.58
N ASN A 250 14.13 -15.89 -6.99
CA ASN A 250 15.54 -15.62 -7.21
C ASN A 250 16.39 -15.89 -5.96
N LEU A 251 17.02 -17.07 -5.88
CA LEU A 251 18.08 -17.36 -4.88
C LEU A 251 19.17 -16.26 -4.77
N PRO A 252 19.57 -15.53 -5.84
CA PRO A 252 20.54 -14.44 -5.72
C PRO A 252 20.12 -13.28 -4.82
N HIS A 253 18.82 -13.02 -4.69
CA HIS A 253 18.25 -11.96 -3.84
C HIS A 253 17.82 -12.47 -2.46
N ALA A 254 18.28 -13.66 -2.05
CA ALA A 254 18.09 -14.12 -0.69
C ALA A 254 18.85 -13.22 0.30
N THR A 255 18.22 -12.91 1.44
CA THR A 255 18.85 -12.19 2.54
C THR A 255 20.08 -12.95 3.05
N ASP A 256 21.17 -12.23 3.32
CA ASP A 256 22.38 -12.79 3.91
C ASP A 256 22.10 -13.20 5.36
N PRO A 257 22.22 -14.50 5.72
CA PRO A 257 21.94 -14.97 7.07
C PRO A 257 22.93 -14.44 8.12
N ALA A 258 24.11 -13.95 7.71
CA ALA A 258 25.07 -13.31 8.61
C ALA A 258 24.78 -11.80 8.83
N ASP A 259 24.05 -11.17 7.92
CA ASP A 259 23.66 -9.77 8.02
C ASP A 259 22.35 -9.48 7.26
N GLY A 260 21.23 -9.51 7.98
CA GLY A 260 19.89 -9.30 7.42
C GLY A 260 19.63 -7.94 6.76
N ASN A 261 20.60 -7.03 6.75
CA ASN A 261 20.54 -5.77 6.02
C ASN A 261 21.05 -5.87 4.56
N TRP A 262 21.52 -7.04 4.15
CA TRP A 262 22.11 -7.28 2.84
C TRP A 262 21.57 -8.56 2.21
N HIS A 263 21.57 -8.63 0.88
CA HIS A 263 21.39 -9.88 0.16
C HIS A 263 22.74 -10.58 -0.07
N LEU A 264 22.70 -11.86 -0.43
CA LEU A 264 23.89 -12.64 -0.78
C LEU A 264 24.66 -12.07 -1.99
N ASP A 265 23.99 -11.38 -2.90
CA ASP A 265 24.62 -10.68 -4.02
C ASP A 265 25.31 -9.35 -3.63
N GLY A 266 25.24 -8.97 -2.35
CA GLY A 266 25.88 -7.79 -1.79
C GLY A 266 25.06 -6.50 -1.90
N THR A 267 23.89 -6.52 -2.53
CA THR A 267 22.93 -5.41 -2.53
C THR A 267 22.24 -5.25 -1.16
N ARG A 268 21.59 -4.10 -0.93
CA ARG A 268 20.88 -3.83 0.33
C ARG A 268 19.57 -4.61 0.38
N HIS A 269 19.28 -5.20 1.53
CA HIS A 269 17.97 -5.75 1.83
C HIS A 269 17.10 -4.69 2.49
N VAL A 270 15.88 -4.52 1.96
CA VAL A 270 14.87 -3.59 2.47
C VAL A 270 13.75 -4.40 3.10
N ASP A 271 13.64 -4.33 4.42
CA ASP A 271 12.54 -4.88 5.20
C ASP A 271 11.23 -4.24 4.76
N HIS A 272 10.39 -5.04 4.09
CA HIS A 272 9.11 -4.60 3.54
C HIS A 272 7.95 -4.78 4.51
N ASP A 273 8.19 -5.52 5.59
CA ASP A 273 7.15 -6.11 6.43
C ASP A 273 6.92 -5.30 7.70
N HIS A 274 7.96 -4.68 8.25
CA HIS A 274 7.82 -3.91 9.48
C HIS A 274 7.86 -2.42 9.19
N LEU A 275 6.67 -1.80 9.23
CA LEU A 275 6.48 -0.42 8.84
C LEU A 275 6.18 0.49 10.04
N ILE A 276 6.62 1.74 9.92
CA ILE A 276 6.35 2.83 10.85
C ILE A 276 5.66 3.94 10.05
N LEU A 277 4.39 4.19 10.36
CA LEU A 277 3.62 5.32 9.83
C LEU A 277 3.91 6.55 10.68
N ALA A 278 4.46 7.59 10.05
CA ALA A 278 4.75 8.89 10.64
C ALA A 278 3.75 9.92 10.10
N ILE A 279 3.06 10.65 10.99
CA ILE A 279 2.07 11.67 10.64
C ILE A 279 2.37 13.00 11.35
N ALA A 280 2.69 14.03 10.57
CA ALA A 280 2.90 15.41 11.01
C ALA A 280 1.58 16.20 11.01
N GLY A 281 0.64 15.82 11.87
CA GLY A 281 -0.68 16.45 11.95
C GLY A 281 -0.83 17.48 13.07
N THR A 282 -2.06 17.95 13.25
CA THR A 282 -2.46 18.79 14.40
C THR A 282 -3.64 18.20 15.16
N VAL A 283 -3.70 18.44 16.46
CA VAL A 283 -4.84 18.11 17.33
C VAL A 283 -5.32 19.42 17.93
N ASN A 284 -6.59 19.77 17.68
CA ASN A 284 -7.17 21.06 18.12
C ASN A 284 -6.33 22.28 17.68
N GLY A 285 -5.72 22.22 16.50
CA GLY A 285 -4.92 23.32 15.92
C GLY A 285 -3.49 23.44 16.43
N ALA A 286 -3.04 22.56 17.32
CA ALA A 286 -1.66 22.51 17.81
C ALA A 286 -0.96 21.22 17.41
N VAL A 287 0.37 21.22 17.36
CA VAL A 287 1.14 19.98 17.21
C VAL A 287 0.91 19.06 18.41
N PRO A 288 0.78 17.73 18.22
CA PRO A 288 0.66 16.78 19.31
C PRO A 288 1.78 16.92 20.36
N SER A 289 1.42 16.79 21.64
CA SER A 289 2.38 16.82 22.74
C SER A 289 3.31 15.60 22.70
N PRO A 290 4.64 15.76 22.83
CA PRO A 290 5.57 14.64 22.85
C PRO A 290 5.29 13.61 23.97
N GLY A 291 5.57 12.33 23.69
CA GLY A 291 5.29 11.22 24.62
C GLY A 291 4.27 10.24 24.06
N ALA A 292 3.47 9.61 24.91
CA ALA A 292 2.34 8.79 24.48
C ALA A 292 1.10 9.67 24.24
N THR A 293 0.34 9.39 23.19
CA THR A 293 -0.98 10.02 23.02
C THR A 293 -1.94 9.64 24.17
N PRO A 294 -3.03 10.41 24.39
CA PRO A 294 -4.21 9.87 25.05
C PRO A 294 -4.66 8.56 24.39
N GLN A 295 -5.39 7.74 25.15
CA GLN A 295 -5.97 6.52 24.61
C GLN A 295 -7.05 6.84 23.58
N PHE A 296 -7.07 6.08 22.49
CA PHE A 296 -8.12 6.15 21.47
C PHE A 296 -8.43 4.76 20.93
N THR A 297 -9.54 4.64 20.21
CA THR A 297 -9.84 3.41 19.46
C THR A 297 -9.29 3.56 18.05
N LEU A 298 -8.32 2.73 17.68
CA LEU A 298 -7.82 2.68 16.31
C LEU A 298 -8.65 1.67 15.51
N SER A 299 -9.28 2.12 14.44
CA SER A 299 -9.92 1.24 13.46
C SER A 299 -9.01 1.10 12.25
N LEU A 300 -8.69 -0.15 11.89
CA LEU A 300 -7.96 -0.52 10.70
C LEU A 300 -8.85 -1.41 9.83
N LYS A 301 -9.08 -1.02 8.57
CA LYS A 301 -9.74 -1.86 7.58
C LYS A 301 -8.73 -2.29 6.53
N LEU A 302 -8.59 -3.60 6.32
CA LEU A 302 -7.94 -4.17 5.15
C LEU A 302 -9.04 -4.56 4.16
N ALA A 303 -8.90 -4.13 2.92
CA ALA A 303 -9.84 -4.43 1.85
C ALA A 303 -9.08 -4.76 0.56
N THR A 304 -9.71 -5.52 -0.33
CA THR A 304 -9.17 -5.67 -1.68
C THR A 304 -9.46 -4.39 -2.47
N LEU A 305 -8.75 -4.16 -3.58
CA LEU A 305 -9.17 -3.10 -4.52
C LEU A 305 -10.55 -3.37 -5.15
N PHE A 306 -11.11 -4.55 -4.90
CA PHE A 306 -12.19 -5.18 -5.64
C PHE A 306 -13.30 -5.66 -4.70
N ASP A 307 -13.67 -4.85 -3.71
CA ASP A 307 -14.77 -5.14 -2.77
C ASP A 307 -16.17 -5.14 -3.45
N ASN A 308 -16.27 -4.73 -4.71
CA ASN A 308 -17.51 -4.67 -5.49
C ASN A 308 -17.36 -5.44 -6.81
N GLY A 309 -18.46 -5.98 -7.32
CA GLY A 309 -18.48 -6.67 -8.61
C GLY A 309 -18.18 -5.73 -9.77
N LEU A 310 -18.83 -4.58 -9.75
CA LEU A 310 -18.74 -3.59 -10.81
C LEU A 310 -18.61 -2.19 -10.23
N VAL A 311 -17.57 -1.47 -10.66
CA VAL A 311 -17.34 -0.08 -10.29
C VAL A 311 -17.24 0.80 -11.54
N GLY A 312 -18.00 1.89 -11.56
CA GLY A 312 -17.79 3.00 -12.48
C GLY A 312 -17.52 4.29 -11.72
N LEU A 313 -16.35 4.92 -11.89
CA LEU A 313 -16.01 6.14 -11.15
C LEU A 313 -16.98 7.30 -11.45
N THR A 314 -17.37 7.51 -12.70
CA THR A 314 -18.22 8.63 -13.12
C THR A 314 -19.66 8.20 -13.42
N ALA A 315 -19.85 6.97 -13.91
CA ALA A 315 -21.18 6.44 -14.23
C ALA A 315 -21.17 4.92 -14.36
N VAL A 316 -22.31 4.30 -14.08
CA VAL A 316 -22.62 2.91 -14.44
C VAL A 316 -23.98 2.87 -15.14
N ASP A 317 -24.01 2.32 -16.35
CA ASP A 317 -25.23 2.15 -17.15
C ASP A 317 -25.46 0.67 -17.45
N LEU A 318 -26.59 0.13 -17.00
CA LEU A 318 -27.07 -1.19 -17.41
C LEU A 318 -28.27 -0.98 -18.35
N LYS A 319 -28.24 -1.64 -19.51
CA LYS A 319 -29.24 -1.52 -20.56
C LYS A 319 -29.74 -2.88 -21.02
N ASN A 320 -30.96 -2.94 -21.55
CA ASN A 320 -31.63 -4.17 -21.96
C ASN A 320 -31.69 -5.22 -20.82
N SER A 321 -31.11 -6.40 -21.00
CA SER A 321 -31.12 -7.50 -20.04
C SER A 321 -29.77 -7.71 -19.34
N ALA A 322 -28.95 -6.64 -19.27
CA ALA A 322 -27.65 -6.68 -18.62
C ALA A 322 -27.78 -6.98 -17.13
N ALA A 323 -26.81 -7.70 -16.57
CA ALA A 323 -26.84 -8.11 -15.19
C ALA A 323 -25.50 -8.03 -14.46
N THR A 324 -25.57 -7.86 -13.14
CA THR A 324 -24.49 -8.22 -12.22
C THR A 324 -24.95 -9.34 -11.31
N SER A 325 -24.07 -10.29 -11.05
CA SER A 325 -24.27 -11.39 -10.11
C SER A 325 -22.96 -11.70 -9.41
N SER A 326 -22.91 -12.84 -8.74
CA SER A 326 -21.72 -13.31 -8.06
C SER A 326 -21.57 -14.81 -8.23
N PHE A 327 -20.38 -15.30 -8.00
CA PHE A 327 -20.02 -16.71 -7.97
C PHE A 327 -18.88 -16.88 -6.97
N ARG A 328 -18.51 -18.13 -6.68
CA ARG A 328 -17.34 -18.44 -5.87
C ARG A 328 -16.39 -19.31 -6.70
N SER A 329 -15.20 -18.81 -7.03
CA SER A 329 -14.19 -19.56 -7.79
C SER A 329 -13.65 -20.79 -7.08
N THR A 330 -13.67 -20.79 -5.75
CA THR A 330 -13.24 -21.93 -4.94
C THR A 330 -14.26 -23.08 -4.91
N ASP A 331 -15.50 -22.84 -5.34
CA ASP A 331 -16.46 -23.90 -5.56
C ASP A 331 -16.13 -24.54 -6.92
N TRP A 332 -15.71 -25.81 -6.89
CA TRP A 332 -15.32 -26.63 -8.06
C TRP A 332 -16.37 -26.68 -9.21
N ASN A 333 -17.55 -26.10 -9.01
CA ASN A 333 -18.59 -25.98 -10.03
C ASN A 333 -18.96 -24.50 -10.26
N PHE A 334 -18.29 -23.91 -11.23
CA PHE A 334 -18.37 -22.50 -11.65
C PHE A 334 -19.78 -22.01 -12.03
N THR A 335 -20.72 -22.93 -12.29
CA THR A 335 -22.01 -22.62 -12.90
C THR A 335 -23.19 -22.54 -11.92
N SER A 336 -23.00 -22.68 -10.60
CA SER A 336 -24.15 -22.85 -9.67
C SER A 336 -24.21 -21.94 -8.44
N SER A 337 -23.19 -21.17 -8.09
CA SER A 337 -23.19 -20.34 -6.86
C SER A 337 -23.61 -18.89 -7.11
N THR A 338 -24.74 -18.64 -7.79
CA THR A 338 -25.25 -17.27 -7.90
C THR A 338 -25.88 -16.81 -6.59
N SER A 339 -25.27 -15.81 -5.96
CA SER A 339 -25.76 -15.17 -4.73
C SER A 339 -25.98 -13.66 -4.92
N ASN A 340 -26.48 -12.99 -3.88
CA ASN A 340 -26.80 -11.55 -3.88
C ASN A 340 -25.57 -10.69 -3.54
N GLN A 341 -24.41 -10.95 -4.17
CA GLN A 341 -23.16 -10.23 -3.93
C GLN A 341 -22.54 -9.58 -5.18
N GLY A 342 -23.30 -9.46 -6.27
CA GLY A 342 -22.93 -8.70 -7.48
C GLY A 342 -23.07 -7.19 -7.29
N ASP A 343 -22.46 -6.64 -6.25
CA ASP A 343 -22.64 -5.23 -5.85
C ASP A 343 -22.08 -4.27 -6.90
N VAL A 344 -22.79 -3.15 -7.07
CA VAL A 344 -22.41 -2.06 -7.98
C VAL A 344 -22.10 -0.81 -7.18
N LEU A 345 -20.99 -0.15 -7.51
CA LEU A 345 -20.61 1.14 -6.94
C LEU A 345 -20.32 2.17 -8.05
N THR A 346 -20.83 3.39 -7.87
CA THR A 346 -20.42 4.54 -8.67
C THR A 346 -20.33 5.81 -7.84
N ASN A 347 -19.39 6.71 -8.16
CA ASN A 347 -19.39 8.04 -7.55
C ASN A 347 -20.31 9.02 -8.27
N GLY A 348 -20.87 8.63 -9.42
CA GLY A 348 -21.81 9.44 -10.19
C GLY A 348 -23.15 8.75 -10.34
N ALA A 349 -23.68 8.77 -11.56
CA ALA A 349 -25.01 8.25 -11.86
C ALA A 349 -24.99 6.72 -12.05
N LEU A 350 -25.99 6.06 -11.49
CA LEU A 350 -26.37 4.68 -11.81
C LEU A 350 -27.68 4.70 -12.60
N SER A 351 -27.67 4.23 -13.85
CA SER A 351 -28.87 4.09 -14.67
C SER A 351 -29.16 2.64 -14.99
N LEU A 352 -30.40 2.21 -14.76
CA LEU A 352 -30.89 0.86 -15.01
C LEU A 352 -32.11 0.96 -15.91
N GLN A 353 -32.09 0.29 -17.07
CA GLN A 353 -33.27 0.14 -17.93
C GLN A 353 -34.17 -1.02 -17.50
N SER A 354 -35.37 -1.08 -18.07
CA SER A 354 -36.29 -2.21 -17.92
C SER A 354 -35.57 -3.52 -18.28
N LEU A 355 -35.76 -4.56 -17.46
CA LEU A 355 -35.15 -5.91 -17.56
C LEU A 355 -33.70 -6.06 -17.07
N THR A 356 -33.05 -4.98 -16.63
CA THR A 356 -31.71 -5.08 -16.02
C THR A 356 -31.79 -5.59 -14.58
N LEU A 357 -30.71 -6.25 -14.13
CA LEU A 357 -30.65 -6.88 -12.81
C LEU A 357 -29.32 -6.64 -12.10
N ILE A 358 -29.37 -6.06 -10.90
CA ILE A 358 -28.26 -6.08 -9.93
C ILE A 358 -28.60 -7.10 -8.84
N ARG A 359 -27.94 -8.26 -8.85
CA ARG A 359 -28.04 -9.23 -7.74
C ARG A 359 -27.08 -8.87 -6.61
N GLY A 360 -27.34 -7.76 -5.94
CA GLY A 360 -26.50 -7.21 -4.87
C GLY A 360 -26.96 -5.83 -4.43
N ASN A 361 -26.09 -5.15 -3.68
CA ASN A 361 -26.30 -3.75 -3.30
C ASN A 361 -25.90 -2.79 -4.43
N ALA A 362 -26.51 -1.62 -4.43
CA ALA A 362 -26.17 -0.52 -5.33
C ALA A 362 -25.79 0.72 -4.52
N THR A 363 -24.58 1.26 -4.73
CA THR A 363 -24.14 2.51 -4.11
C THR A 363 -23.84 3.55 -5.19
N ALA A 364 -24.52 4.70 -5.16
CA ALA A 364 -24.38 5.72 -6.21
C ALA A 364 -24.62 7.15 -5.68
N ALA A 365 -24.18 8.18 -6.41
CA ALA A 365 -24.53 9.57 -6.07
C ALA A 365 -25.97 9.90 -6.51
N SER A 366 -26.41 9.32 -7.62
CA SER A 366 -27.80 9.34 -8.09
C SER A 366 -28.18 8.00 -8.73
N VAL A 367 -29.45 7.63 -8.64
CA VAL A 367 -29.99 6.36 -9.16
C VAL A 367 -31.24 6.63 -9.99
N ASP A 368 -31.21 6.31 -11.29
CA ASP A 368 -32.38 6.16 -12.16
C ASP A 368 -32.65 4.66 -12.35
N ASN A 369 -33.49 4.09 -11.48
CA ASN A 369 -33.75 2.65 -11.47
C ASN A 369 -35.08 2.29 -12.16
N LYS A 370 -35.00 1.69 -13.35
CA LYS A 370 -36.14 1.04 -14.05
C LYS A 370 -35.99 -0.49 -14.10
N GLY A 371 -34.95 -1.04 -13.47
CA GLY A 371 -34.63 -2.46 -13.39
C GLY A 371 -34.90 -3.05 -12.01
N THR A 372 -34.21 -4.15 -11.70
CA THR A 372 -34.29 -4.82 -10.39
C THR A 372 -32.95 -4.73 -9.65
N ILE A 373 -32.99 -4.33 -8.38
CA ILE A 373 -31.86 -4.41 -7.45
C ILE A 373 -32.32 -5.32 -6.29
N THR A 374 -31.63 -6.43 -6.05
CA THR A 374 -32.05 -7.40 -5.02
C THR A 374 -31.59 -7.01 -3.61
N GLY A 375 -30.56 -6.18 -3.50
CA GLY A 375 -30.01 -5.68 -2.24
C GLY A 375 -30.43 -4.25 -1.92
N THR A 376 -29.63 -3.57 -1.10
CA THR A 376 -29.92 -2.20 -0.67
C THR A 376 -29.42 -1.16 -1.67
N THR A 377 -30.16 -0.05 -1.79
CA THR A 377 -29.71 1.12 -2.56
C THR A 377 -29.21 2.18 -1.58
N THR A 378 -27.94 2.53 -1.67
CA THR A 378 -27.29 3.52 -0.80
C THR A 378 -26.89 4.73 -1.62
N LYS A 379 -27.30 5.92 -1.17
CA LYS A 379 -26.80 7.17 -1.73
C LYS A 379 -25.44 7.49 -1.11
N THR A 380 -24.40 7.62 -1.92
CA THR A 380 -23.12 8.09 -1.40
C THR A 380 -23.13 9.62 -1.28
N SER A 381 -22.78 10.13 -0.10
CA SER A 381 -22.53 11.55 0.14
C SER A 381 -21.08 11.94 -0.14
N LYS A 382 -20.20 10.95 -0.36
CA LYS A 382 -18.78 11.15 -0.56
C LYS A 382 -18.22 10.21 -1.62
N ALA A 383 -17.50 10.77 -2.59
CA ALA A 383 -16.84 9.98 -3.62
C ALA A 383 -15.82 9.01 -2.99
N THR A 384 -15.89 7.75 -3.40
CA THR A 384 -14.87 6.74 -3.17
C THR A 384 -13.69 7.05 -4.08
N SER A 385 -12.51 7.20 -3.51
CA SER A 385 -11.29 7.43 -4.29
C SER A 385 -10.81 6.11 -4.89
N PHE A 386 -10.55 6.12 -6.19
CA PHE A 386 -9.88 5.06 -6.92
C PHE A 386 -8.55 5.58 -7.42
N LEU A 387 -7.62 4.67 -7.57
CA LEU A 387 -6.23 4.95 -7.82
C LEU A 387 -5.96 5.01 -9.31
N SER A 388 -4.96 5.79 -9.73
CA SER A 388 -4.41 5.66 -11.06
C SER A 388 -3.39 4.51 -11.09
N VAL A 389 -3.19 3.94 -12.26
CA VAL A 389 -2.22 2.87 -12.46
C VAL A 389 -0.88 3.50 -12.83
N ALA A 390 0.14 3.28 -12.00
CA ALA A 390 1.54 3.52 -12.35
C ALA A 390 2.14 2.22 -12.91
N ILE A 391 2.97 2.33 -13.95
CA ILE A 391 3.66 1.20 -14.55
C ILE A 391 5.05 1.08 -13.90
N PRO A 392 5.37 -0.05 -13.25
CA PRO A 392 6.71 -0.29 -12.74
C PRO A 392 7.78 -0.21 -13.85
N ASN A 393 8.97 0.28 -13.49
CA ASN A 393 10.13 0.22 -14.37
C ASN A 393 10.67 -1.23 -14.47
N GLY A 394 11.31 -1.56 -15.58
CA GLY A 394 12.00 -2.85 -15.76
C GLY A 394 11.09 -4.05 -16.01
N LEU A 395 9.79 -3.85 -16.26
CA LEU A 395 8.89 -4.93 -16.67
C LEU A 395 9.28 -5.52 -18.01
N THR A 396 9.11 -6.83 -18.15
CA THR A 396 9.18 -7.51 -19.45
C THR A 396 8.11 -6.91 -20.37
N ASP A 397 8.54 -6.31 -21.48
CA ASP A 397 7.64 -5.75 -22.47
C ASP A 397 7.25 -6.83 -23.49
N LEU A 398 5.96 -7.16 -23.53
CA LEU A 398 5.40 -8.12 -24.47
C LEU A 398 4.95 -7.47 -25.79
N GLY A 399 4.97 -6.15 -25.89
CA GLY A 399 4.36 -5.42 -27.01
C GLY A 399 2.86 -5.68 -27.09
N ALA A 400 2.34 -5.83 -28.30
CA ALA A 400 0.92 -6.07 -28.56
C ALA A 400 0.60 -7.57 -28.45
N ILE A 401 -0.44 -7.91 -27.69
CA ILE A 401 -1.03 -9.25 -27.73
C ILE A 401 -2.19 -9.21 -28.72
N SER A 402 -1.99 -9.78 -29.91
CA SER A 402 -3.01 -9.83 -30.97
C SER A 402 -3.28 -11.27 -31.39
N LEU A 403 -4.34 -11.84 -30.83
CA LEU A 403 -4.73 -13.24 -31.01
C LEU A 403 -5.97 -13.29 -31.88
N THR A 404 -5.84 -13.83 -33.09
CA THR A 404 -6.93 -13.98 -34.06
C THR A 404 -6.85 -15.35 -34.72
N ASN A 405 -7.90 -15.73 -35.47
CA ASN A 405 -7.94 -16.98 -36.24
C ASN A 405 -7.70 -18.25 -35.38
N GLY A 406 -8.21 -18.26 -34.15
CA GLY A 406 -8.06 -19.40 -33.23
C GLY A 406 -6.71 -19.47 -32.51
N ALA A 407 -5.87 -18.43 -32.62
CA ALA A 407 -4.58 -18.39 -31.96
C ALA A 407 -4.71 -18.45 -30.43
N THR A 408 -3.78 -19.15 -29.78
CA THR A 408 -3.68 -19.21 -28.32
C THR A 408 -2.28 -18.81 -27.87
N GLN A 409 -2.18 -17.99 -26.83
CA GLN A 409 -0.93 -17.64 -26.16
C GLN A 409 -1.04 -17.96 -24.68
N THR A 410 0.01 -18.54 -24.10
CA THR A 410 0.08 -18.80 -22.65
C THR A 410 1.12 -17.90 -22.01
N LEU A 411 0.75 -17.24 -20.91
CA LEU A 411 1.66 -16.46 -20.07
C LEU A 411 1.89 -17.19 -18.74
N SER A 412 3.15 -17.35 -18.35
CA SER A 412 3.52 -17.82 -17.02
C SER A 412 3.46 -16.70 -16.00
N ALA A 413 3.51 -17.06 -14.71
CA ALA A 413 3.72 -16.15 -13.57
C ALA A 413 4.72 -15.03 -13.90
N GLY A 414 4.41 -13.81 -13.46
CA GLY A 414 5.22 -12.62 -13.75
C GLY A 414 4.40 -11.35 -13.99
N SER A 415 5.10 -10.22 -14.03
CA SER A 415 4.52 -8.90 -14.36
C SER A 415 5.02 -8.42 -15.71
N TYR A 416 4.10 -7.96 -16.56
CA TYR A 416 4.39 -7.62 -17.95
C TYR A 416 3.84 -6.25 -18.32
N ARG A 417 4.57 -5.54 -19.17
CA ARG A 417 4.03 -4.39 -19.91
C ARG A 417 3.45 -4.89 -21.23
N VAL A 418 2.25 -4.43 -21.57
CA VAL A 418 1.54 -4.80 -22.80
C VAL A 418 1.04 -3.52 -23.47
N SER A 419 1.32 -3.34 -24.76
CA SER A 419 0.92 -2.12 -25.46
C SER A 419 -0.56 -2.12 -25.83
N GLU A 420 -1.14 -3.28 -26.14
CA GLU A 420 -2.55 -3.48 -26.43
C GLU A 420 -2.93 -4.97 -26.31
N ILE A 421 -4.21 -5.26 -26.10
CA ILE A 421 -4.75 -6.63 -26.12
C ILE A 421 -5.91 -6.69 -27.10
N THR A 422 -5.79 -7.53 -28.12
CA THR A 422 -6.85 -7.87 -29.07
C THR A 422 -7.02 -9.38 -29.12
N ILE A 423 -8.21 -9.89 -28.77
CA ILE A 423 -8.54 -11.31 -28.83
C ILE A 423 -9.82 -11.47 -29.66
N GLY A 424 -9.66 -12.03 -30.84
CA GLY A 424 -10.75 -12.30 -31.77
C GLY A 424 -11.41 -13.66 -31.56
N SER A 425 -12.38 -13.95 -32.43
CA SER A 425 -13.17 -15.19 -32.37
C SER A 425 -12.31 -16.46 -32.31
N GLY A 426 -12.68 -17.39 -31.42
CA GLY A 426 -12.00 -18.66 -31.19
C GLY A 426 -10.61 -18.58 -30.57
N SER A 427 -10.10 -17.37 -30.29
CA SER A 427 -8.72 -17.16 -29.82
C SER A 427 -8.65 -17.07 -28.29
N GLY A 428 -7.49 -17.35 -27.70
CA GLY A 428 -7.37 -17.51 -26.25
C GLY A 428 -6.06 -16.97 -25.65
N LEU A 429 -6.15 -16.13 -24.62
CA LEU A 429 -5.03 -15.84 -23.73
C LEU A 429 -5.17 -16.71 -22.48
N VAL A 430 -4.22 -17.62 -22.28
CA VAL A 430 -4.19 -18.54 -21.14
C VAL A 430 -3.20 -18.03 -20.10
N ILE A 431 -3.70 -17.79 -18.89
CA ILE A 431 -2.89 -17.36 -17.76
C ILE A 431 -2.50 -18.59 -16.95
N ASN A 432 -1.24 -19.00 -17.07
CA ASN A 432 -0.64 -20.05 -16.25
C ASN A 432 -0.08 -19.45 -14.96
N ASN A 433 -0.98 -19.30 -13.99
CA ASN A 433 -0.74 -18.81 -12.64
C ASN A 433 -0.50 -19.92 -11.61
N SER A 434 -0.13 -21.14 -12.05
CA SER A 434 0.12 -22.27 -11.13
C SER A 434 1.35 -22.07 -10.25
N ASN A 435 2.32 -21.26 -10.69
CA ASN A 435 3.56 -21.00 -9.97
C ASN A 435 3.60 -19.60 -9.33
N GLY A 436 2.54 -18.81 -9.45
CA GLY A 436 2.51 -17.43 -8.98
C GLY A 436 1.55 -16.55 -9.78
N PRO A 437 1.30 -15.32 -9.33
CA PRO A 437 0.37 -14.42 -9.99
C PRO A 437 0.89 -13.92 -11.34
N VAL A 438 -0.04 -13.58 -12.24
CA VAL A 438 0.25 -12.85 -13.48
C VAL A 438 -0.33 -11.45 -13.40
N THR A 439 0.45 -10.45 -13.77
CA THR A 439 -0.01 -9.05 -13.81
C THR A 439 0.29 -8.42 -15.16
N LEU A 440 -0.72 -7.85 -15.81
CA LEU A 440 -0.55 -7.11 -17.06
C LEU A 440 -0.76 -5.62 -16.83
N TYR A 441 0.24 -4.81 -17.18
CA TYR A 441 0.14 -3.35 -17.25
C TYR A 441 -0.09 -2.95 -18.71
N VAL A 442 -1.33 -2.61 -19.03
CA VAL A 442 -1.76 -2.34 -20.40
C VAL A 442 -1.73 -0.84 -20.67
N THR A 443 -1.02 -0.44 -21.74
CA THR A 443 -0.84 0.97 -22.13
C THR A 443 -1.62 1.37 -23.36
N GLY A 444 -2.60 0.58 -23.76
CA GLY A 444 -3.47 0.81 -24.92
C GLY A 444 -4.83 0.15 -24.74
N PRO A 445 -5.60 -0.03 -25.82
CA PRO A 445 -6.94 -0.61 -25.73
C PRO A 445 -6.91 -2.10 -25.40
N ILE A 446 -8.02 -2.57 -24.83
CA ILE A 446 -8.32 -4.00 -24.65
C ILE A 446 -9.60 -4.30 -25.43
N GLN A 447 -9.55 -5.27 -26.34
CA GLN A 447 -10.68 -5.70 -27.14
C GLN A 447 -10.78 -7.23 -27.15
N ILE A 448 -11.89 -7.77 -26.65
CA ILE A 448 -12.19 -9.21 -26.70
C ILE A 448 -13.53 -9.37 -27.43
N SER A 449 -13.54 -10.06 -28.55
CA SER A 449 -14.70 -10.14 -29.45
C SER A 449 -14.94 -11.56 -29.97
N GLY A 450 -16.10 -11.78 -30.59
CA GLY A 450 -16.51 -13.12 -31.02
C GLY A 450 -16.56 -14.09 -29.84
N SER A 451 -15.97 -15.28 -29.97
CA SER A 451 -15.76 -16.22 -28.86
C SER A 451 -14.35 -16.15 -28.25
N GLY A 452 -13.68 -15.00 -28.36
CA GLY A 452 -12.37 -14.77 -27.74
C GLY A 452 -12.41 -14.89 -26.22
N SER A 453 -11.34 -15.40 -25.61
CA SER A 453 -11.32 -15.64 -24.17
C SER A 453 -9.99 -15.33 -23.49
N VAL A 454 -10.06 -14.85 -22.25
CA VAL A 454 -8.94 -14.86 -21.29
C VAL A 454 -9.30 -15.82 -20.18
N THR A 455 -8.46 -16.83 -19.93
CA THR A 455 -8.72 -17.90 -18.95
C THR A 455 -7.54 -18.08 -18.00
N MET A 456 -7.79 -18.68 -16.83
CA MET A 456 -6.79 -18.90 -15.80
C MET A 456 -6.68 -20.38 -15.46
N THR A 457 -5.47 -20.84 -15.13
CA THR A 457 -5.23 -22.24 -14.75
C THR A 457 -5.69 -22.52 -13.32
N ASN A 458 -5.37 -21.62 -12.39
CA ASN A 458 -5.95 -21.56 -11.05
C ASN A 458 -7.06 -20.50 -11.06
N PRO A 459 -8.31 -20.84 -10.69
CA PRO A 459 -9.44 -19.92 -10.76
C PRO A 459 -9.45 -18.83 -9.68
N ASP A 460 -8.49 -18.84 -8.74
CA ASP A 460 -8.35 -17.80 -7.72
C ASP A 460 -8.17 -16.41 -8.39
N PRO A 461 -9.13 -15.49 -8.22
CA PRO A 461 -9.12 -14.20 -8.89
C PRO A 461 -7.95 -13.32 -8.43
N GLU A 462 -7.37 -13.53 -7.24
CA GLU A 462 -6.23 -12.74 -6.76
C GLU A 462 -4.93 -13.04 -7.53
N LEU A 463 -4.89 -14.14 -8.29
CA LEU A 463 -3.70 -14.58 -9.03
C LEU A 463 -3.62 -14.05 -10.46
N PHE A 464 -4.57 -13.23 -10.91
CA PHE A 464 -4.45 -12.54 -12.20
C PHE A 464 -5.13 -11.18 -12.17
N ALA A 465 -4.35 -10.15 -12.52
CA ALA A 465 -4.85 -8.78 -12.63
C ALA A 465 -4.37 -8.09 -13.91
N VAL A 466 -5.25 -7.28 -14.48
CA VAL A 466 -4.98 -6.38 -15.58
C VAL A 466 -5.17 -4.95 -15.10
N TYR A 467 -4.11 -4.15 -15.20
CA TYR A 467 -4.10 -2.73 -14.85
C TYR A 467 -3.97 -1.89 -16.12
N VAL A 468 -4.95 -1.04 -16.42
CA VAL A 468 -4.93 -0.15 -17.59
C VAL A 468 -4.43 1.22 -17.16
N ALA A 469 -3.28 1.62 -17.70
CA ALA A 469 -2.51 2.79 -17.26
C ALA A 469 -2.86 4.10 -17.99
N ASN A 470 -3.97 4.14 -18.72
CA ASN A 470 -4.37 5.27 -19.54
C ASN A 470 -5.90 5.38 -19.64
N SER A 471 -6.40 6.20 -20.56
CA SER A 471 -7.82 6.38 -20.85
C SER A 471 -8.32 5.61 -22.10
N SER A 472 -7.55 4.62 -22.57
CA SER A 472 -7.93 3.81 -23.74
C SER A 472 -9.10 2.91 -23.41
N ALA A 473 -9.97 2.68 -24.38
CA ALA A 473 -11.18 1.89 -24.16
C ALA A 473 -10.87 0.42 -23.85
N VAL A 474 -11.72 -0.16 -23.00
CA VAL A 474 -11.79 -1.60 -22.75
C VAL A 474 -13.15 -2.08 -23.25
N SER A 475 -13.17 -3.06 -24.14
CA SER A 475 -14.42 -3.62 -24.66
C SER A 475 -14.41 -5.14 -24.70
N LEU A 476 -15.54 -5.72 -24.27
CA LEU A 476 -15.88 -7.11 -24.55
C LEU A 476 -17.20 -7.13 -25.35
N SER A 477 -17.23 -7.88 -26.45
CA SER A 477 -18.39 -7.98 -27.34
C SER A 477 -18.73 -9.43 -27.66
N ASP A 478 -19.89 -9.61 -28.30
CA ASP A 478 -20.40 -10.91 -28.76
C ASP A 478 -20.47 -11.94 -27.63
N SER A 479 -19.64 -12.97 -27.64
CA SER A 479 -19.55 -14.00 -26.59
C SER A 479 -18.19 -14.00 -25.89
N GLY A 480 -17.51 -12.84 -25.89
CA GLY A 480 -16.19 -12.70 -25.29
C GLY A 480 -16.20 -12.98 -23.79
N ARG A 481 -15.15 -13.65 -23.30
CA ARG A 481 -15.04 -14.05 -21.89
C ARG A 481 -13.74 -13.55 -21.25
N PHE A 482 -13.84 -13.09 -20.02
CA PHE A 482 -12.67 -12.69 -19.23
C PHE A 482 -12.77 -13.22 -17.80
N TYR A 483 -11.66 -13.78 -17.33
CA TYR A 483 -11.49 -14.27 -15.97
C TYR A 483 -10.36 -13.47 -15.31
N GLY A 484 -10.58 -12.97 -14.10
CA GLY A 484 -9.59 -12.26 -13.30
C GLY A 484 -10.03 -10.86 -12.88
N LEU A 485 -9.06 -10.07 -12.42
CA LEU A 485 -9.26 -8.70 -11.96
C LEU A 485 -8.94 -7.71 -13.08
N LEU A 486 -9.80 -6.72 -13.29
CA LEU A 486 -9.55 -5.68 -14.29
C LEU A 486 -9.75 -4.29 -13.69
N TYR A 487 -8.69 -3.50 -13.73
CA TYR A 487 -8.58 -2.19 -13.11
C TYR A 487 -8.22 -1.13 -14.14
N ALA A 488 -9.23 -0.41 -14.62
CA ALA A 488 -9.15 0.58 -15.68
C ALA A 488 -9.82 1.92 -15.27
N PRO A 489 -9.37 2.53 -14.16
CA PRO A 489 -10.04 3.64 -13.47
C PRO A 489 -10.19 4.91 -14.33
N LEU A 490 -9.36 5.06 -15.37
CA LEU A 490 -9.39 6.20 -16.31
C LEU A 490 -10.01 5.83 -17.66
N SER A 491 -10.36 4.56 -17.88
CA SER A 491 -10.85 4.06 -19.15
C SER A 491 -12.37 3.89 -19.17
N PRO A 492 -13.04 4.24 -20.27
CA PRO A 492 -14.41 3.80 -20.50
C PRO A 492 -14.43 2.30 -20.79
N VAL A 493 -15.39 1.59 -20.18
CA VAL A 493 -15.53 0.14 -20.31
C VAL A 493 -16.92 -0.24 -20.80
N ALA A 494 -16.94 -1.07 -21.85
CA ALA A 494 -18.17 -1.51 -22.50
C ALA A 494 -18.24 -3.04 -22.59
N LEU A 495 -19.33 -3.60 -22.07
CA LEU A 495 -19.69 -5.01 -22.19
C LEU A 495 -20.95 -5.10 -23.05
N THR A 496 -20.90 -5.86 -24.14
CA THR A 496 -21.99 -5.92 -25.12
C THR A 496 -22.23 -7.35 -25.59
N GLY A 497 -23.41 -7.59 -26.17
CA GLY A 497 -23.81 -8.94 -26.59
C GLY A 497 -24.07 -9.83 -25.38
N TRP A 498 -23.44 -10.99 -25.37
CA TRP A 498 -23.46 -12.07 -24.38
C TRP A 498 -22.11 -12.17 -23.65
N SER A 499 -21.33 -11.08 -23.60
CA SER A 499 -20.01 -11.10 -22.97
C SER A 499 -20.09 -11.36 -21.47
N GLU A 500 -19.14 -12.12 -20.94
CA GLU A 500 -19.11 -12.51 -19.52
C GLU A 500 -17.77 -12.13 -18.89
N ILE A 501 -17.83 -11.49 -17.72
CA ILE A 501 -16.67 -11.26 -16.85
C ILE A 501 -16.84 -12.04 -15.56
N TYR A 502 -15.79 -12.72 -15.13
CA TYR A 502 -15.71 -13.44 -13.86
C TYR A 502 -14.54 -12.91 -13.04
N GLY A 503 -14.83 -12.28 -11.90
CA GLY A 503 -13.85 -11.63 -11.05
C GLY A 503 -14.37 -10.30 -10.55
N ALA A 504 -13.65 -9.20 -10.76
CA ALA A 504 -14.12 -7.87 -10.38
C ALA A 504 -13.55 -6.79 -11.29
N PHE A 505 -14.31 -5.70 -11.43
CA PHE A 505 -14.06 -4.71 -12.46
C PHE A 505 -14.17 -3.27 -11.95
N VAL A 506 -13.19 -2.43 -12.30
CA VAL A 506 -13.18 -0.98 -12.05
C VAL A 506 -12.94 -0.23 -13.35
N GLY A 507 -13.85 0.67 -13.72
CA GLY A 507 -13.76 1.51 -14.91
C GLY A 507 -14.06 2.99 -14.62
N GLN A 508 -13.67 3.90 -15.52
CA GLN A 508 -14.08 5.30 -15.41
C GLN A 508 -15.59 5.42 -15.56
N SER A 509 -16.12 5.05 -16.72
CA SER A 509 -17.54 4.83 -16.97
C SER A 509 -17.72 3.38 -17.39
N THR A 510 -18.79 2.74 -16.92
CA THR A 510 -19.06 1.35 -17.29
C THR A 510 -20.43 1.21 -17.90
N THR A 511 -20.50 0.61 -19.09
CA THR A 511 -21.76 0.30 -19.78
C THR A 511 -21.87 -1.20 -20.01
N LEU A 512 -22.97 -1.79 -19.54
CA LEU A 512 -23.38 -3.16 -19.86
C LEU A 512 -24.63 -3.09 -20.76
N TYR A 513 -24.63 -3.87 -21.84
CA TYR A 513 -25.66 -3.85 -22.86
C TYR A 513 -26.05 -5.27 -23.30
N ASN A 514 -27.28 -5.44 -23.78
CA ASN A 514 -27.86 -6.73 -24.16
C ASN A 514 -27.92 -7.72 -22.99
N THR A 515 -27.27 -8.88 -23.08
CA THR A 515 -27.28 -9.95 -22.07
C THR A 515 -25.92 -10.07 -21.38
N SER A 516 -25.06 -9.07 -21.51
CA SER A 516 -23.74 -9.05 -20.88
C SER A 516 -23.86 -9.15 -19.37
N THR A 517 -23.00 -9.95 -18.74
CA THR A 517 -23.05 -10.20 -17.30
C THR A 517 -21.69 -10.08 -16.63
N VAL A 518 -21.65 -9.42 -15.47
CA VAL A 518 -20.50 -9.44 -14.56
C VAL A 518 -20.81 -10.36 -13.39
N TYR A 519 -19.99 -11.38 -13.21
CA TYR A 519 -20.03 -12.30 -12.09
C TYR A 519 -18.93 -11.93 -11.10
N TYR A 520 -19.31 -11.32 -9.98
CA TYR A 520 -18.38 -10.99 -8.90
C TYR A 520 -17.87 -12.25 -8.21
N ASP A 521 -16.56 -12.38 -8.07
CA ASP A 521 -16.00 -13.46 -7.26
C ASP A 521 -16.04 -13.12 -5.76
N ILE A 522 -16.87 -13.84 -5.01
CA ILE A 522 -17.03 -13.59 -3.58
C ILE A 522 -15.82 -13.95 -2.74
N ALA A 523 -14.82 -14.64 -3.30
CA ALA A 523 -13.51 -14.82 -2.66
C ALA A 523 -12.81 -13.46 -2.39
N LEU A 524 -13.12 -12.42 -3.17
CA LEU A 524 -12.49 -11.09 -3.07
C LEU A 524 -13.03 -10.20 -1.94
N ARG A 525 -14.14 -10.58 -1.30
CA ARG A 525 -14.79 -9.76 -0.26
C ARG A 525 -14.09 -9.81 1.10
N GLY A 526 -13.13 -10.72 1.27
CA GLY A 526 -12.71 -11.19 2.59
C GLY A 526 -13.83 -12.00 3.26
N GLN A 527 -13.44 -12.93 4.13
CA GLN A 527 -14.40 -13.70 4.94
C GLN A 527 -14.87 -12.91 6.16
#